data_AF-A0A2G0E7C0-F1
#
_entry.id   AF-A0A2G0E7C0-F1
#
_cell.length_a   1.000
_cell.length_b   1.000
_cell.length_c   1.000
_cell.angle_alpha   90.00
_cell.angle_beta   90.00
_cell.angle_gamma   90.00
#
_symmetry.space_group_name_H-M   'P 1'
#
loop_
_entity.id
_entity.type
_entity.pdbx_description
1 polymer ?
#
loop_
_entity_poly.entity_id
_entity_poly.type
_entity_poly.pdbx_seq_one_letter_code
_entity_poly.pdbx_strand_id
1 'polypeptide(L)'
;MSPPFFVAQIINRIFYVHVFCVQRVLIGNIRSELPSLIFGYNNWWQLNQGVSYFDSYFNVSLFKHYWSLSVELQFYLIWPFLFIVIKRMRRKQVFYLIYTLIFVSILFSLFLPSAKAYYHTVAKLFPFLLGVWGYFNRITIGRFFEQNSFSKIWLLLLASLCLILFPIFPYTLNELLISICFALLLASVDDMNIA
;
A
#
# COMPACT_ATOMS: atom_id res chain seq x y z
N MET A 1 -36.55 42.85 19.06
CA MET A 1 -35.21 42.31 18.72
C MET A 1 -34.78 42.93 17.41
N SER A 2 -33.60 43.54 17.34
CA SER A 2 -33.12 44.16 16.10
C SER A 2 -32.81 43.07 15.05
N PRO A 3 -33.18 43.26 13.77
CA PRO A 3 -32.94 42.28 12.71
C PRO A 3 -31.48 41.73 12.65
N PRO A 4 -30.43 42.53 12.90
CA PRO A 4 -29.04 42.04 12.91
C PRO A 4 -28.74 41.01 14.01
N PHE A 5 -29.37 41.13 15.18
CA PHE A 5 -29.14 40.22 16.30
C PHE A 5 -29.70 38.81 16.02
N PHE A 6 -30.83 38.74 15.31
CA PHE A 6 -31.45 37.47 14.91
C PHE A 6 -30.58 36.71 13.89
N VAL A 7 -30.02 37.40 12.91
CA VAL A 7 -29.09 36.82 11.92
C VAL A 7 -27.83 36.29 12.60
N ALA A 8 -27.26 37.04 13.56
CA ALA A 8 -26.09 36.60 14.32
C ALA A 8 -26.37 35.31 15.12
N GLN A 9 -27.56 35.16 15.71
CA GLN A 9 -27.93 33.92 16.42
C GLN A 9 -28.10 32.72 15.49
N ILE A 10 -28.64 32.91 14.28
CA ILE A 10 -28.77 31.85 13.29
C ILE A 10 -27.39 31.37 12.83
N ILE A 11 -26.48 32.30 12.49
CA ILE A 11 -25.10 31.97 12.10
C ILE A 11 -24.40 31.22 13.23
N ASN A 12 -24.54 31.70 14.46
CA ASN A 12 -23.93 31.06 15.62
C ASN A 12 -24.48 29.65 15.86
N ARG A 13 -25.80 29.45 15.74
CA ARG A 13 -26.42 28.11 15.82
C ARG A 13 -25.95 27.18 14.71
N ILE A 14 -25.86 27.66 13.47
CA ILE A 14 -25.37 26.86 12.33
C ILE A 14 -23.92 26.46 12.58
N PHE A 15 -23.08 27.39 13.04
CA PHE A 15 -21.70 27.12 13.39
C PHE A 15 -21.58 26.08 14.52
N TYR A 16 -22.32 26.24 15.61
CA TYR A 16 -22.33 25.27 16.71
C TYR A 16 -22.86 23.89 16.28
N VAL A 17 -23.93 23.83 15.49
CA VAL A 17 -24.46 22.57 14.96
C VAL A 17 -23.43 21.92 14.04
N HIS A 18 -22.77 22.69 13.18
CA HIS A 18 -21.75 22.15 12.29
C HIS A 18 -20.55 21.60 13.08
N VAL A 19 -19.97 22.38 13.99
CA VAL A 19 -18.83 21.96 14.81
C VAL A 19 -19.19 20.75 15.68
N PHE A 20 -20.33 20.80 16.38
CA PHE A 20 -20.72 19.73 17.30
C PHE A 20 -21.15 18.45 16.57
N CYS A 21 -21.82 18.57 15.41
CA CYS A 21 -22.20 17.42 14.59
C CYS A 21 -20.95 16.78 13.96
N VAL A 22 -20.05 17.57 13.37
CA VAL A 22 -18.77 17.07 12.82
C VAL A 22 -17.95 16.38 13.90
N GLN A 23 -17.84 16.97 15.09
CA GLN A 23 -17.09 16.38 16.19
C GLN A 23 -17.74 15.09 16.73
N ARG A 24 -19.07 15.03 16.82
CA ARG A 24 -19.79 13.81 17.22
C ARG A 24 -19.60 12.67 16.21
N VAL A 25 -19.68 12.97 14.91
CA VAL A 25 -19.49 11.99 13.83
C VAL A 25 -18.04 11.50 13.81
N LEU A 26 -17.06 12.40 13.92
CA LEU A 26 -15.64 12.04 14.00
C LEU A 26 -15.34 11.16 15.22
N ILE A 27 -15.81 11.53 16.42
CA ILE A 27 -15.58 10.76 17.65
C ILE A 27 -16.28 9.40 17.59
N GLY A 28 -17.48 9.33 17.00
CA GLY A 28 -18.20 8.07 16.78
C GLY A 28 -17.40 7.12 15.88
N ASN A 29 -16.87 7.63 14.77
CA ASN A 29 -16.05 6.86 13.82
C ASN A 29 -14.72 6.42 14.43
N ILE A 30 -14.06 7.26 15.24
CA ILE A 30 -12.80 6.89 15.92
C ILE A 30 -13.03 5.66 16.81
N ARG A 31 -14.11 5.62 17.60
CA ARG A 31 -14.35 4.51 18.55
C ARG A 31 -14.52 3.17 17.85
N SER A 32 -15.18 3.14 16.70
CA SER A 32 -15.37 1.91 15.92
C SER A 32 -14.16 1.53 15.07
N GLU A 33 -13.33 2.50 14.69
CA GLU A 33 -12.11 2.28 13.91
C GLU A 33 -10.89 1.89 14.76
N LEU A 34 -10.80 2.36 16.01
CA LEU A 34 -9.67 2.12 16.93
C LEU A 34 -9.24 0.65 17.05
N PRO A 35 -10.14 -0.34 17.24
CA PRO A 35 -9.74 -1.74 17.31
C PRO A 35 -9.03 -2.22 16.04
N SER A 36 -9.46 -1.72 14.88
CA SER A 36 -8.85 -2.09 13.59
C SER A 36 -7.41 -1.62 13.45
N LEU A 37 -7.06 -0.52 14.11
CA LEU A 37 -5.70 0.03 14.14
C LEU A 37 -4.81 -0.79 15.08
N ILE A 38 -5.30 -1.06 16.30
CA ILE A 38 -4.54 -1.78 17.33
C ILE A 38 -4.21 -3.20 16.90
N PHE A 39 -5.17 -3.88 16.26
CA PHE A 39 -5.00 -5.26 15.81
C PHE A 39 -4.50 -5.36 14.35
N GLY A 40 -4.19 -4.24 13.68
CA GLY A 40 -3.59 -4.25 12.35
C GLY A 40 -4.49 -4.83 11.24
N TYR A 41 -5.80 -4.65 11.32
CA TYR A 41 -6.76 -5.05 10.28
C TYR A 41 -7.53 -3.86 9.67
N ASN A 42 -7.01 -2.63 9.83
CA ASN A 42 -7.68 -1.42 9.35
C ASN A 42 -7.99 -1.46 7.85
N ASN A 43 -7.15 -2.13 7.05
CA ASN A 43 -7.42 -2.33 5.62
C ASN A 43 -8.73 -3.08 5.34
N TRP A 44 -9.04 -4.12 6.13
CA TRP A 44 -10.31 -4.85 6.03
C TRP A 44 -11.48 -4.05 6.56
N TRP A 45 -11.26 -3.27 7.62
CA TRP A 45 -12.27 -2.37 8.15
C TRP A 45 -12.66 -1.31 7.11
N GLN A 46 -11.70 -0.66 6.46
CA GLN A 46 -11.94 0.32 5.40
C GLN A 46 -12.63 -0.33 4.18
N LEU A 47 -12.23 -1.54 3.80
CA LEU A 47 -12.89 -2.29 2.72
C LEU A 47 -14.37 -2.58 3.04
N ASN A 48 -14.70 -2.88 4.30
CA ASN A 48 -16.08 -3.12 4.74
C ASN A 48 -16.93 -1.84 4.79
N GLN A 49 -16.32 -0.66 4.97
CA GLN A 49 -17.05 0.61 4.87
C GLN A 49 -17.50 0.91 3.42
N GLY A 50 -16.98 0.19 2.43
CA GLY A 50 -17.38 0.31 1.03
C GLY A 50 -16.99 1.63 0.37
N VAL A 51 -16.16 2.44 1.02
CA VAL A 51 -15.70 3.74 0.51
C VAL A 51 -14.39 3.53 -0.24
N SER A 52 -14.30 4.05 -1.46
CA SER A 52 -13.04 4.06 -2.20
C SER A 52 -12.03 4.98 -1.51
N TYR A 53 -10.76 4.59 -1.51
CA TYR A 53 -9.68 5.45 -0.99
C TYR A 53 -9.63 6.82 -1.69
N PHE A 54 -10.02 6.87 -2.96
CA PHE A 54 -10.00 8.10 -3.75
C PHE A 54 -11.28 8.94 -3.60
N ASP A 55 -12.32 8.38 -3.00
CA ASP A 55 -13.56 9.11 -2.73
C ASP A 55 -13.42 9.82 -1.37
N SER A 56 -13.17 11.12 -1.43
CA SER A 56 -12.91 11.96 -0.23
C SER A 56 -14.11 12.77 0.22
N TYR A 57 -15.23 12.73 -0.51
CA TYR A 57 -16.35 13.64 -0.28
C TYR A 57 -17.25 13.28 0.92
N PHE A 58 -17.29 12.01 1.35
CA PHE A 58 -18.31 11.55 2.30
C PHE A 58 -17.78 10.92 3.59
N ASN A 59 -16.49 10.56 3.69
CA ASN A 59 -15.95 9.94 4.90
C ASN A 59 -14.54 10.44 5.24
N VAL A 60 -14.48 11.41 6.15
CA VAL A 60 -13.24 11.96 6.70
C VAL A 60 -12.78 11.07 7.85
N SER A 61 -12.29 9.86 7.53
CA SER A 61 -11.54 9.08 8.54
C SER A 61 -10.16 9.72 8.72
N LEU A 62 -9.82 10.08 9.96
CA LEU A 62 -8.49 10.54 10.33
C LEU A 62 -7.42 9.46 10.13
N PHE A 63 -7.83 8.19 10.18
CA PHE A 63 -6.94 7.03 10.06
C PHE A 63 -6.98 6.41 8.66
N LYS A 64 -7.48 7.15 7.67
CA LYS A 64 -7.62 6.68 6.28
C LYS A 64 -6.32 6.15 5.69
N HIS A 65 -5.13 6.56 6.15
CA HIS A 65 -3.84 6.08 5.63
C HIS A 65 -3.29 4.83 6.35
N TYR A 66 -3.90 4.37 7.43
CA TYR A 66 -3.39 3.25 8.24
C TYR A 66 -3.66 1.87 7.64
N TRP A 67 -4.42 1.79 6.55
CA TRP A 67 -4.63 0.54 5.83
C TRP A 67 -3.30 -0.04 5.31
N SER A 68 -2.39 0.81 4.79
CA SER A 68 -1.12 0.32 4.24
C SER A 68 -0.22 -0.23 5.35
N LEU A 69 -0.18 0.46 6.49
CA LEU A 69 0.52 0.00 7.69
C LEU A 69 -0.02 -1.35 8.18
N SER A 70 -1.35 -1.54 8.13
CA SER A 70 -1.97 -2.82 8.51
C SER A 70 -1.54 -3.96 7.59
N VAL A 71 -1.46 -3.72 6.28
CA VAL A 71 -0.98 -4.72 5.31
C VAL A 71 0.50 -5.05 5.57
N GLU A 72 1.34 -4.05 5.86
CA GLU A 72 2.74 -4.25 6.22
C GLU A 72 2.88 -5.09 7.50
N LEU A 73 2.13 -4.76 8.56
CA LEU A 73 2.13 -5.52 9.82
C LEU A 73 1.71 -6.99 9.59
N GLN A 74 0.68 -7.23 8.78
CA GLN A 74 0.26 -8.59 8.43
C GLN A 74 1.38 -9.36 7.72
N PHE A 75 2.08 -8.72 6.78
CA PHE A 75 3.22 -9.33 6.09
C PHE A 75 4.35 -9.67 7.08
N TYR A 76 4.74 -8.73 7.94
CA TYR A 76 5.81 -8.94 8.92
C TYR A 76 5.46 -9.96 9.99
N LEU A 77 4.18 -10.10 10.34
CA LEU A 77 3.71 -11.13 11.26
C LEU A 77 3.82 -12.53 10.63
N ILE A 78 3.51 -12.66 9.34
CA ILE A 78 3.57 -13.93 8.61
C ILE A 78 5.03 -14.32 8.26
N TRP A 79 5.92 -13.33 8.07
CA TRP A 79 7.27 -13.54 7.57
C TRP A 79 8.15 -14.50 8.40
N PRO A 80 8.19 -14.46 9.75
CA PRO A 80 8.96 -15.41 10.55
C PRO A 80 8.57 -16.86 10.31
N PHE A 81 7.27 -17.13 10.15
CA PHE A 81 6.76 -18.48 9.87
C PHE A 81 7.16 -18.94 8.48
N LEU A 82 7.02 -18.07 7.48
CA LEU A 82 7.50 -18.34 6.12
C LEU A 82 9.00 -18.63 6.11
N PHE A 83 9.79 -17.89 6.88
CA PHE A 83 11.23 -18.08 6.96
C PHE A 83 11.60 -19.47 7.52
N ILE A 84 10.90 -19.93 8.56
CA ILE A 84 11.09 -21.29 9.12
C ILE A 84 10.79 -22.37 8.07
N VAL A 85 9.72 -22.19 7.29
CA VAL A 85 9.36 -23.12 6.21
C VAL A 85 10.40 -23.10 5.09
N ILE A 86 10.78 -21.91 4.62
CA ILE A 86 11.77 -21.70 3.56
C ILE A 86 13.12 -22.32 3.92
N LYS A 87 13.54 -22.25 5.19
CA LYS A 87 14.80 -22.86 5.68
C LYS A 87 14.84 -24.38 5.49
N ARG A 88 13.69 -25.05 5.45
CA ARG A 88 13.57 -26.51 5.25
C ARG A 88 13.44 -26.89 3.76
N MET A 89 13.31 -25.92 2.87
CA MET A 89 13.09 -26.13 1.44
C MET A 89 14.38 -26.01 0.64
N ARG A 90 14.45 -26.71 -0.50
CA ARG A 90 15.55 -26.52 -1.45
C ARG A 90 15.38 -25.18 -2.18
N ARG A 91 16.48 -24.52 -2.56
CA ARG A 91 16.47 -23.23 -3.27
C ARG A 91 15.49 -23.17 -4.45
N LYS A 92 15.43 -24.24 -5.26
CA LYS A 92 14.46 -24.33 -6.38
C LYS A 92 13.00 -24.29 -5.92
N GLN A 93 12.67 -24.98 -4.84
CA GLN A 93 11.30 -25.00 -4.28
C GLN A 93 10.89 -23.64 -3.74
N VAL A 94 11.83 -22.91 -3.12
CA VAL A 94 11.60 -21.54 -2.63
C VAL A 94 11.26 -20.61 -3.80
N PHE A 95 12.00 -20.70 -4.91
CA PHE A 95 11.68 -19.93 -6.11
C PHE A 95 10.30 -20.28 -6.69
N TYR A 96 9.97 -21.57 -6.82
CA TYR A 96 8.63 -21.97 -7.27
C TYR A 96 7.52 -21.42 -6.36
N LEU A 97 7.72 -21.44 -5.04
CA LEU A 97 6.78 -20.88 -4.08
C LEU A 97 6.62 -19.36 -4.26
N ILE A 98 7.72 -18.62 -4.37
CA ILE A 98 7.67 -17.15 -4.57
C ILE A 98 6.97 -16.80 -5.88
N TYR A 99 7.31 -17.47 -6.98
CA TYR A 99 6.69 -17.20 -8.29
C TYR A 99 5.20 -17.53 -8.30
N THR A 100 4.80 -18.66 -7.70
CA THR A 100 3.38 -19.03 -7.61
C THR A 100 2.60 -18.03 -6.77
N LEU A 101 3.13 -17.58 -5.63
CA LEU A 101 2.48 -16.56 -4.80
C LEU A 101 2.36 -15.20 -5.49
N ILE A 102 3.41 -14.75 -6.20
CA ILE A 102 3.36 -13.53 -7.01
C ILE A 102 2.27 -13.65 -8.08
N PHE A 103 2.26 -14.75 -8.82
CA PHE A 103 1.29 -14.97 -9.89
C PHE A 103 -0.15 -14.99 -9.37
N VAL A 104 -0.41 -15.73 -8.29
CA VAL A 104 -1.72 -15.79 -7.66
C VAL A 104 -2.15 -14.42 -7.15
N SER A 105 -1.24 -13.66 -6.53
CA SER A 105 -1.54 -12.31 -6.03
C SER A 105 -1.89 -11.32 -7.14
N ILE A 106 -1.15 -11.34 -8.27
CA ILE A 106 -1.44 -10.51 -9.44
C ILE A 106 -2.79 -10.88 -10.06
N LEU A 107 -3.04 -12.18 -10.27
CA LEU A 107 -4.33 -12.64 -10.80
C LEU A 107 -5.48 -12.21 -9.90
N PHE A 108 -5.34 -12.41 -8.59
CA PHE A 108 -6.36 -12.02 -7.62
C PHE A 108 -6.62 -10.50 -7.63
N SER A 109 -5.57 -9.70 -7.79
CA SER A 109 -5.67 -8.25 -7.94
C SER A 109 -6.42 -7.84 -9.22
N LEU A 110 -6.20 -8.55 -10.33
CA LEU A 110 -6.88 -8.32 -11.61
C LEU A 110 -8.36 -8.69 -11.61
N PHE A 111 -8.76 -9.70 -10.82
CA PHE A 111 -10.16 -10.12 -10.71
C PHE A 111 -11.00 -9.20 -9.81
N LEU A 112 -10.37 -8.37 -8.97
CA LEU A 112 -11.04 -7.45 -8.08
C LEU A 112 -11.23 -6.07 -8.74
N PRO A 113 -12.33 -5.36 -8.45
CA PRO A 113 -12.43 -3.94 -8.77
C PRO A 113 -11.28 -3.16 -8.12
N SER A 114 -10.69 -2.20 -8.84
CA SER A 114 -9.51 -1.44 -8.39
C SER A 114 -9.66 -0.85 -6.98
N ALA A 115 -10.84 -0.33 -6.64
CA ALA A 115 -11.12 0.23 -5.32
C ALA A 115 -11.03 -0.80 -4.18
N LYS A 116 -11.38 -2.07 -4.44
CA LYS A 116 -11.26 -3.16 -3.47
C LYS A 116 -9.85 -3.75 -3.47
N ALA A 117 -9.28 -3.96 -4.64
CA ALA A 117 -7.90 -4.44 -4.79
C ALA A 117 -6.91 -3.55 -4.02
N TYR A 118 -7.18 -2.25 -3.95
CA TYR A 118 -6.38 -1.28 -3.21
C TYR A 118 -6.18 -1.60 -1.73
N TYR A 119 -7.20 -2.12 -1.06
CA TYR A 119 -7.18 -2.41 0.37
C TYR A 119 -6.90 -3.88 0.70
N HIS A 120 -7.04 -4.77 -0.29
CA HIS A 120 -7.08 -6.20 -0.03
C HIS A 120 -5.68 -6.78 0.15
N THR A 121 -5.44 -7.48 1.27
CA THR A 121 -4.11 -8.02 1.61
C THR A 121 -3.55 -8.90 0.50
N VAL A 122 -4.34 -9.87 0.00
CA VAL A 122 -3.90 -10.80 -1.07
C VAL A 122 -3.55 -10.09 -2.37
N ALA A 123 -4.32 -9.06 -2.75
CA ALA A 123 -4.05 -8.27 -3.95
C ALA A 123 -2.77 -7.44 -3.81
N LYS A 124 -2.40 -7.11 -2.57
CA LYS A 124 -1.20 -6.35 -2.19
C LYS A 124 0.02 -7.20 -1.82
N LEU A 125 -0.03 -8.53 -1.96
CA LEU A 125 1.12 -9.38 -1.61
C LEU A 125 2.26 -9.31 -2.64
N PHE A 126 1.95 -9.19 -3.92
CA PHE A 126 2.97 -9.28 -4.98
C PHE A 126 4.10 -8.23 -4.91
N PRO A 127 3.89 -6.96 -4.52
CA PRO A 127 4.99 -5.99 -4.38
C PRO A 127 6.01 -6.41 -3.32
N PHE A 128 5.55 -6.90 -2.17
CA PHE A 128 6.42 -7.41 -1.11
C PHE A 128 7.22 -8.63 -1.59
N LEU A 129 6.55 -9.56 -2.28
CA LEU A 129 7.18 -10.76 -2.83
C LEU A 129 8.17 -10.45 -3.96
N LEU A 130 7.93 -9.42 -4.77
CA LEU A 130 8.89 -8.93 -5.76
C LEU A 130 10.14 -8.34 -5.10
N GLY A 131 9.99 -7.64 -3.98
CA GLY A 131 11.11 -7.20 -3.15
C GLY A 131 11.95 -8.39 -2.63
N VAL A 132 11.28 -9.43 -2.12
CA VAL A 132 11.94 -10.68 -1.69
C VAL A 132 12.67 -11.36 -2.85
N TRP A 133 12.03 -11.44 -4.01
CA TRP A 133 12.64 -11.98 -5.23
C TRP A 133 13.88 -11.18 -5.64
N GLY A 134 13.81 -9.84 -5.61
CA GLY A 134 14.93 -8.94 -5.88
C GLY A 134 16.09 -9.20 -4.92
N TYR A 135 15.82 -9.33 -3.62
CA TYR A 135 16.82 -9.62 -2.60
C TYR A 135 17.55 -10.97 -2.84
N PHE A 136 16.84 -12.03 -3.22
CA PHE A 136 17.46 -13.34 -3.51
C PHE A 136 18.32 -13.33 -4.78
N ASN A 137 18.00 -12.46 -5.74
CA ASN A 137 18.74 -12.31 -7.01
C ASN A 137 19.70 -11.12 -7.01
N ARG A 138 19.88 -10.44 -5.87
CA ARG A 138 20.62 -9.18 -5.78
C ARG A 138 22.07 -9.27 -6.26
N ILE A 139 22.75 -10.40 -6.06
CA ILE A 139 24.15 -10.57 -6.51
C ILE A 139 24.23 -10.55 -8.04
N THR A 140 23.33 -11.24 -8.73
CA THR A 140 23.30 -11.30 -10.19
C THR A 140 22.85 -9.96 -10.78
N ILE A 141 21.82 -9.35 -10.17
CA ILE A 141 21.29 -8.06 -10.59
C ILE A 141 22.34 -6.95 -10.37
N GLY A 142 22.94 -6.88 -9.18
CA GLY A 142 23.97 -5.91 -8.83
C GLY A 142 25.16 -5.92 -9.81
N ARG A 143 25.72 -7.11 -10.10
CA ARG A 143 26.82 -7.25 -11.08
C ARG A 143 26.46 -6.74 -12.47
N PHE A 144 25.23 -6.98 -12.92
CA PHE A 144 24.75 -6.48 -14.22
C PHE A 144 24.72 -4.93 -14.24
N PHE A 145 24.25 -4.32 -13.15
CA PHE A 145 24.17 -2.86 -13.03
C PHE A 145 25.53 -2.19 -12.75
N GLU A 146 26.48 -2.87 -12.12
CA GLU A 146 27.86 -2.39 -11.95
C GLU A 146 28.62 -2.36 -13.27
N GLN A 147 28.45 -3.36 -14.13
CA GLN A 147 29.07 -3.38 -15.46
C GLN A 147 28.54 -2.27 -16.37
N ASN A 148 27.30 -1.81 -16.14
CA ASN A 148 26.60 -0.86 -16.99
C ASN A 148 26.04 0.30 -16.18
N SER A 149 26.85 1.28 -15.76
CA SER A 149 26.37 2.47 -15.03
C SER A 149 25.22 3.23 -15.74
N PHE A 150 25.16 3.16 -17.07
CA PHE A 150 24.06 3.72 -17.87
C PHE A 150 22.70 3.07 -17.57
N SER A 151 22.69 1.78 -17.24
CA SER A 151 21.46 1.04 -16.94
C SER A 151 20.77 1.50 -15.64
N LYS A 152 21.54 2.00 -14.65
CA LYS A 152 20.96 2.59 -13.42
C LYS A 152 20.20 3.89 -13.71
N ILE A 153 20.75 4.74 -14.59
CA ILE A 153 20.09 5.99 -15.01
C ILE A 153 18.79 5.67 -15.75
N TRP A 154 18.80 4.70 -16.65
CA TRP A 154 17.58 4.25 -17.34
C TRP A 154 16.54 3.66 -16.41
N LEU A 155 16.93 2.91 -15.38
CA LEU A 155 15.98 2.44 -14.37
C LEU A 155 15.34 3.59 -13.60
N LEU A 156 16.11 4.62 -13.22
CA LEU A 156 15.57 5.79 -12.53
C LEU A 156 14.62 6.59 -13.44
N LEU A 157 14.96 6.74 -14.72
CA LEU A 157 14.09 7.37 -15.72
C LEU A 157 12.83 6.54 -15.98
N LEU A 158 12.94 5.22 -15.99
CA LEU A 158 11.79 4.33 -16.15
C LEU A 158 10.88 4.40 -14.92
N ALA A 159 11.45 4.41 -13.70
CA ALA A 159 10.69 4.57 -12.46
C ALA A 159 9.96 5.92 -12.41
N SER A 160 10.63 7.02 -12.80
CA SER A 160 10.00 8.34 -12.87
C SER A 160 8.91 8.40 -13.96
N LEU A 161 9.14 7.76 -15.11
CA LEU A 161 8.12 7.62 -16.15
C LEU A 161 6.90 6.84 -15.65
N CYS A 162 7.10 5.73 -14.93
CA CYS A 162 5.99 4.95 -14.35
C CYS A 162 5.14 5.78 -13.37
N LEU A 163 5.75 6.70 -12.62
CA LEU A 163 5.01 7.64 -11.75
C LEU A 163 4.17 8.63 -12.57
N ILE A 164 4.70 9.12 -13.69
CA ILE A 164 3.98 10.04 -14.59
C ILE A 164 2.82 9.32 -15.30
N LEU A 165 3.03 8.07 -15.71
CA LEU A 165 2.04 7.27 -16.44
C LEU A 165 0.99 6.61 -15.52
N PHE A 166 1.05 6.85 -14.21
CA PHE A 166 0.10 6.31 -13.23
C PHE A 166 -1.39 6.49 -13.59
N PRO A 167 -1.84 7.61 -14.23
CA PRO A 167 -3.24 7.75 -14.60
C PRO A 167 -3.67 6.91 -15.81
N ILE A 168 -2.73 6.39 -16.59
CA ILE A 168 -2.98 5.84 -17.94
C ILE A 168 -3.20 4.32 -17.90
N PHE A 169 -2.41 3.58 -17.12
CA PHE A 169 -2.55 2.13 -17.04
C PHE A 169 -3.56 1.68 -15.97
N PRO A 170 -4.10 0.46 -16.10
CA PRO A 170 -4.85 -0.18 -15.04
C PRO A 170 -4.04 -0.22 -13.74
N TYR A 171 -4.74 -0.04 -12.62
CA TYR A 171 -4.17 0.02 -11.28
C TYR A 171 -3.11 -1.06 -11.00
N THR A 172 -3.43 -2.32 -11.29
CA THR A 172 -2.58 -3.48 -11.03
C THR A 172 -1.30 -3.49 -11.86
N LEU A 173 -1.39 -3.04 -13.11
CA LEU A 173 -0.24 -2.95 -14.03
C LEU A 173 0.72 -1.85 -13.59
N ASN A 174 0.20 -0.69 -13.19
CA ASN A 174 1.03 0.38 -12.64
C ASN A 174 1.78 -0.07 -11.39
N GLU A 175 1.07 -0.70 -10.45
CA GLU A 175 1.67 -1.18 -9.22
C GLU A 175 2.72 -2.27 -9.49
N LEU A 176 2.47 -3.16 -10.46
CA LEU A 176 3.45 -4.16 -10.92
C LEU A 176 4.72 -3.51 -11.50
N LEU A 177 4.58 -2.52 -12.38
CA LEU A 177 5.72 -1.84 -12.98
C LEU A 177 6.56 -1.10 -11.94
N ILE A 178 5.90 -0.35 -11.05
CA ILE A 178 6.58 0.39 -9.97
C ILE A 178 7.29 -0.58 -9.03
N SER A 179 6.65 -1.69 -8.64
CA SER A 179 7.25 -2.67 -7.74
C SER A 179 8.43 -3.41 -8.37
N ILE A 180 8.39 -3.72 -9.67
CA ILE A 180 9.56 -4.27 -10.40
C ILE A 180 10.70 -3.25 -10.42
N CYS A 181 10.42 -2.00 -10.77
CA CYS A 181 11.44 -0.95 -10.80
C CYS A 181 12.09 -0.78 -9.42
N PHE A 182 11.28 -0.73 -8.36
CA PHE A 182 11.77 -0.60 -6.99
C PHE A 182 12.58 -1.82 -6.53
N ALA A 183 12.13 -3.03 -6.86
CA ALA A 183 12.86 -4.26 -6.53
C ALA A 183 14.22 -4.32 -7.24
N LEU A 184 14.30 -3.88 -8.50
CA LEU A 184 15.55 -3.78 -9.25
C LEU A 184 16.46 -2.69 -8.70
N LEU A 185 15.91 -1.51 -8.36
CA LEU A 185 16.65 -0.43 -7.74
C LEU A 185 17.26 -0.88 -6.40
N LEU A 186 16.48 -1.48 -5.51
CA LEU A 186 16.98 -2.04 -4.25
C LEU A 186 18.08 -3.08 -4.49
N ALA A 187 17.87 -4.01 -5.44
CA ALA A 187 18.87 -5.00 -5.78
C ALA A 187 20.15 -4.41 -6.42
N SER A 188 20.10 -3.17 -6.92
CA SER A 188 21.22 -2.46 -7.54
C SER A 188 22.00 -1.53 -6.59
N VAL A 189 21.47 -1.27 -5.39
CA VAL A 189 21.97 -0.25 -4.45
C VAL A 189 23.03 -0.80 -3.48
N ASP A 190 23.13 -2.10 -3.23
CA ASP A 190 24.02 -2.60 -2.17
C ASP A 190 25.51 -2.76 -2.57
N ASP A 191 26.30 -1.95 -1.87
CA ASP A 191 27.66 -2.10 -1.33
C ASP A 191 28.40 -3.44 -1.56
N MET A 192 29.09 -3.56 -2.68
CA MET A 192 30.18 -4.55 -2.84
C MET A 192 31.46 -4.18 -2.05
N ASN A 193 31.42 -3.15 -1.19
CA ASN A 193 32.58 -2.58 -0.49
C ASN A 193 32.63 -2.80 1.03
N ILE A 194 31.76 -3.63 1.63
CA ILE A 194 31.78 -3.91 3.09
C ILE A 194 32.18 -5.38 3.39
N ALA A 195 33.04 -5.97 2.56
CA ALA A 195 33.67 -7.27 2.87
C ALA A 195 35.17 -7.20 2.66
#